data_AF-K1T264-F1
#
_entry.id   AF-K1T264-F1
#
_cell.length_a   1.000
_cell.length_b   1.000
_cell.length_c   1.000
_cell.angle_alpha   90.00
_cell.angle_beta   90.00
_cell.angle_gamma   90.00
#
_symmetry.space_group_name_H-M   'P 1'
#
loop_
_entity.id
_entity.type
_entity.pdbx_description
1 polymer ?
#
loop_
_entity_poly.entity_id
_entity_poly.type
_entity_poly.pdbx_seq_one_letter_code
_entity_poly.pdbx_strand_id
1 'polypeptide(L)'
;VTSDYVIRVENSNMTSDSGEGSYRIKITETKNRDTSSSNVQHSQEIANADNSEEKNAIKQKYEKTYQSEIDKLHQMQFEALPEDEKYSGTDSVEELLNKMKKGEQLSVSEMAYVKIFANLSDYERAEKSNYIKNDFYAEIERIANEKGIELPDTSWKIEIDVSGTITINGDITEENKEQIKNMISENFADDMWEKYIQTADISNTQYRLVNAYYEVEQFIQKATNGQYSFDDINVDDNGKITGLPEKMCKIMNSQEANAKYEEIRDNIYMLTDYKNQYGLEDILAFKAGYNISDSEVSTVGTSGNNSVMDNAGYYKNMKTII
;
A
#
# COMPACT_ATOMS: atom_id res chain seq x y z
N VAL A 1 -30.98 14.98 -3.93
CA VAL A 1 -29.93 15.97 -3.62
C VAL A 1 -30.20 17.21 -4.46
N THR A 2 -30.60 18.31 -3.84
CA THR A 2 -30.68 19.62 -4.49
C THR A 2 -30.14 20.61 -3.47
N SER A 3 -28.92 21.06 -3.71
CA SER A 3 -28.34 22.17 -2.94
C SER A 3 -28.82 23.45 -3.61
N ASP A 4 -29.70 24.21 -2.96
CA ASP A 4 -30.10 25.52 -3.44
C ASP A 4 -29.01 26.53 -3.09
N TYR A 5 -28.32 27.04 -4.11
CA TYR A 5 -27.32 28.09 -3.95
C TYR A 5 -27.99 29.46 -4.09
N VAL A 6 -27.88 30.31 -3.06
CA VAL A 6 -28.30 31.70 -3.14
C VAL A 6 -27.06 32.59 -3.22
N ILE A 7 -26.86 33.23 -4.39
CA ILE A 7 -25.81 34.23 -4.59
C ILE A 7 -26.43 35.61 -4.37
N ARG A 8 -25.93 36.34 -3.36
CA ARG A 8 -26.26 37.76 -3.14
C ARG A 8 -25.03 38.62 -3.44
N VAL A 9 -25.22 39.65 -4.26
CA VAL A 9 -24.18 40.61 -4.62
C VAL A 9 -24.58 41.97 -4.04
N GLU A 10 -23.76 42.51 -3.15
CA GLU A 10 -24.00 43.80 -2.48
C GLU A 10 -22.79 44.73 -2.72
N ASN A 11 -23.06 46.02 -2.94
CA ASN A 11 -22.01 47.06 -2.97
C ASN A 11 -21.59 47.38 -1.51
N SER A 12 -20.39 47.95 -1.32
CA SER A 12 -19.81 48.46 -0.06
C SER A 12 -20.76 49.22 0.87
N ASN A 13 -21.84 49.80 0.32
CA ASN A 13 -22.85 50.58 1.04
C ASN A 13 -24.17 49.82 1.29
N MET A 14 -24.23 48.50 1.03
CA MET A 14 -25.41 47.63 1.19
C MET A 14 -26.69 48.08 0.46
N THR A 15 -26.55 48.84 -0.65
CA THR A 15 -27.66 49.22 -1.53
C THR A 15 -27.52 48.58 -2.91
N SER A 16 -28.66 48.20 -3.49
CA SER A 16 -28.79 47.56 -4.80
C SER A 16 -28.84 48.63 -5.89
N ASP A 17 -27.69 49.19 -6.27
CA ASP A 17 -27.60 50.09 -7.42
C ASP A 17 -26.51 49.64 -8.41
N SER A 18 -26.85 49.70 -9.69
CA SER A 18 -26.10 49.17 -10.83
C SER A 18 -25.13 50.21 -11.41
N GLY A 19 -24.01 50.46 -10.73
CA GLY A 19 -22.93 51.32 -11.21
C GLY A 19 -21.55 50.68 -11.04
N GLU A 20 -20.61 51.02 -11.94
CA GLU A 20 -19.21 50.55 -11.91
C GLU A 20 -18.55 50.81 -10.54
N GLY A 21 -18.15 49.73 -9.87
CA GLY A 21 -17.48 49.75 -8.58
C GLY A 21 -17.05 48.35 -8.14
N SER A 22 -16.15 48.27 -7.16
CA SER A 22 -15.65 47.00 -6.63
C SER A 22 -16.70 46.35 -5.72
N TYR A 23 -17.16 45.16 -6.09
CA TYR A 23 -18.13 44.38 -5.32
C TYR A 23 -17.43 43.38 -4.39
N ARG A 24 -17.99 43.15 -3.19
CA ARG A 24 -17.56 42.08 -2.30
C ARG A 24 -18.60 40.95 -2.37
N ILE A 25 -18.25 39.87 -3.07
CA ILE A 25 -19.09 38.66 -3.11
C ILE A 25 -18.83 37.87 -1.83
N LYS A 26 -19.87 37.66 -1.02
CA LYS A 26 -19.82 36.78 0.15
C LYS A 26 -20.64 35.54 -0.15
N ILE A 27 -19.96 34.44 -0.48
CA ILE A 27 -20.58 33.12 -0.63
C ILE A 27 -20.66 32.51 0.76
N THR A 28 -21.86 32.19 1.23
CA THR A 28 -22.05 31.48 2.49
C THR A 28 -22.63 30.12 2.18
N GLU A 29 -21.87 29.06 2.43
CA GLU A 29 -22.33 27.69 2.31
C GLU A 29 -23.04 27.30 3.62
N THR A 30 -24.36 27.18 3.58
CA THR A 30 -25.10 26.55 4.68
C THR A 30 -25.13 25.05 4.42
N LYS A 31 -24.08 24.33 4.82
CA LYS A 31 -24.15 22.87 4.91
C LYS A 31 -25.16 22.52 5.99
N ASN A 32 -26.35 22.07 5.62
CA ASN A 32 -27.11 21.21 6.52
C ASN A 32 -26.23 19.97 6.74
N ARG A 33 -25.49 19.93 7.86
CA ARG A 33 -24.83 18.71 8.30
C ARG A 33 -25.97 17.73 8.56
N ASP A 34 -26.03 16.67 7.77
CA ASP A 34 -27.00 15.61 8.00
C ASP A 34 -26.62 14.90 9.31
N THR A 35 -27.20 15.36 10.41
CA THR A 35 -27.04 14.79 11.75
C THR A 35 -27.70 13.42 11.89
N SER A 36 -28.35 12.94 10.83
CA SER A 36 -29.15 11.72 10.82
C SER A 36 -28.39 10.51 10.30
N SER A 37 -27.22 10.70 9.68
CA SER A 37 -26.44 9.57 9.16
C SER A 37 -25.85 8.72 10.29
N SER A 38 -25.87 7.40 10.12
CA SER A 38 -25.30 6.43 11.07
C SER A 38 -23.86 6.78 11.45
N ASN A 39 -23.06 7.30 10.51
CA ASN A 39 -21.66 7.70 10.73
C ASN A 39 -21.52 8.94 11.64
N VAL A 40 -22.40 9.93 11.48
CA VAL A 40 -22.40 11.14 12.31
C VAL A 40 -22.86 10.81 13.73
N GLN A 41 -23.88 9.96 13.87
CA GLN A 41 -24.38 9.49 15.16
C GLN A 41 -23.34 8.62 15.88
N HIS A 42 -22.69 7.69 15.18
CA HIS A 42 -21.59 6.89 15.73
C HIS A 42 -20.48 7.76 16.30
N SER A 43 -20.01 8.73 15.51
CA SER A 43 -18.93 9.63 15.92
C SER A 43 -19.30 10.47 17.14
N GLN A 44 -20.56 10.93 17.21
CA GLN A 44 -21.08 11.69 18.36
C GLN A 44 -21.24 10.82 19.61
N GLU A 45 -21.81 9.62 19.49
CA GLU A 45 -21.97 8.67 20.60
C GLU A 45 -20.60 8.29 21.18
N ILE A 46 -19.59 8.02 20.35
CA ILE A 46 -18.22 7.72 20.80
C ILE A 46 -17.56 8.91 21.50
N ALA A 47 -17.76 10.13 20.98
CA ALA A 47 -17.22 11.35 21.59
C ALA A 47 -17.85 11.65 22.95
N ASN A 48 -19.12 11.28 23.14
CA ASN A 48 -19.90 11.51 24.36
C ASN A 48 -19.80 10.37 25.38
N ALA A 49 -19.11 9.26 25.07
CA ALA A 49 -18.98 8.12 25.97
C ALA A 49 -17.94 8.38 27.06
N ASP A 50 -18.33 8.15 28.32
CA ASP A 50 -17.56 8.53 29.50
C ASP A 50 -16.46 7.52 29.86
N ASN A 51 -16.57 6.28 29.39
CA ASN A 51 -15.66 5.18 29.72
C ASN A 51 -15.45 4.19 28.56
N SER A 52 -14.53 3.25 28.74
CA SER A 52 -14.16 2.25 27.74
C SER A 52 -15.27 1.23 27.47
N GLU A 53 -16.09 0.88 28.47
CA GLU A 53 -17.19 -0.09 28.31
C GLU A 53 -18.29 0.47 27.42
N GLU A 54 -18.69 1.73 27.64
CA GLU A 54 -19.65 2.45 26.77
C GLU A 54 -19.12 2.58 25.35
N LYS A 55 -17.84 2.95 25.17
CA LYS A 55 -17.23 3.02 23.83
C LYS A 55 -17.26 1.66 23.13
N ASN A 56 -17.01 0.57 23.85
CA ASN A 56 -17.06 -0.78 23.28
C ASN A 56 -18.48 -1.20 22.91
N ALA A 57 -19.48 -0.89 23.75
CA ALA A 57 -20.88 -1.17 23.44
C ALA A 57 -21.36 -0.39 22.20
N ILE A 58 -20.96 0.87 22.07
CA ILE A 58 -21.26 1.71 20.90
C ILE A 58 -20.60 1.12 19.65
N LYS A 59 -19.30 0.74 19.72
CA LYS A 59 -18.61 0.09 18.59
C LYS A 59 -19.35 -1.17 18.14
N GLN A 60 -19.72 -2.07 19.05
CA GLN A 60 -20.44 -3.30 18.70
C GLN A 60 -21.82 -3.04 18.09
N LYS A 61 -22.54 -2.03 18.58
CA LYS A 61 -23.82 -1.60 18.00
C LYS A 61 -23.64 -1.19 16.54
N TYR A 62 -22.69 -0.29 16.26
CA TYR A 62 -22.47 0.23 14.92
C TYR A 62 -21.81 -0.79 13.99
N GLU A 63 -20.95 -1.68 14.49
CA GLU A 63 -20.40 -2.80 13.73
C GLU A 63 -21.51 -3.69 13.13
N LYS A 64 -22.53 -4.02 13.92
CA LYS A 64 -23.71 -4.75 13.42
C LYS A 64 -24.50 -3.96 12.38
N THR A 65 -24.68 -2.66 12.60
CA THR A 65 -25.38 -1.78 11.64
C THR A 65 -24.64 -1.73 10.31
N TYR A 66 -23.32 -1.49 10.33
CA TYR A 66 -22.50 -1.44 9.13
C TYR A 66 -22.49 -2.78 8.41
N GLN A 67 -22.38 -3.90 9.13
CA GLN A 67 -22.46 -5.21 8.51
C GLN A 67 -23.79 -5.39 7.77
N SER A 68 -24.92 -5.02 8.38
CA SER A 68 -26.23 -5.11 7.72
C SER A 68 -26.36 -4.17 6.52
N GLU A 69 -25.78 -2.97 6.56
CA GLU A 69 -25.79 -2.02 5.43
C GLU A 69 -24.94 -2.56 4.26
N ILE A 70 -23.79 -3.15 4.55
CA ILE A 70 -22.90 -3.80 3.58
C ILE A 70 -23.59 -5.03 2.95
N ASP A 71 -24.19 -5.91 3.76
CA ASP A 71 -24.89 -7.10 3.26
C ASP A 71 -26.02 -6.70 2.29
N LYS A 72 -26.76 -5.64 2.63
CA LYS A 72 -27.81 -5.10 1.76
C LYS A 72 -27.23 -4.53 0.48
N LEU A 73 -26.11 -3.83 0.55
CA LEU A 73 -25.41 -3.30 -0.63
C LEU A 73 -24.96 -4.43 -1.54
N HIS A 74 -24.32 -5.48 -1.00
CA HIS A 74 -23.90 -6.65 -1.77
C HIS A 74 -25.09 -7.33 -2.44
N GLN A 75 -26.19 -7.54 -1.71
CA GLN A 75 -27.41 -8.12 -2.27
C GLN A 75 -27.96 -7.28 -3.43
N MET A 76 -28.04 -5.96 -3.27
CA MET A 76 -28.50 -5.06 -4.33
C MET A 76 -27.59 -5.10 -5.56
N GLN A 77 -26.27 -5.13 -5.38
CA GLN A 77 -25.32 -5.25 -6.47
C GLN A 77 -25.47 -6.59 -7.20
N PHE A 78 -25.65 -7.68 -6.46
CA PHE A 78 -25.80 -9.02 -7.02
C PHE A 78 -27.13 -9.19 -7.78
N GLU A 79 -28.24 -8.68 -7.24
CA GLU A 79 -29.54 -8.72 -7.90
C GLU A 79 -29.58 -7.91 -9.20
N ALA A 80 -28.78 -6.83 -9.27
CA ALA A 80 -28.67 -5.95 -10.43
C ALA A 80 -27.83 -6.54 -11.58
N LEU A 81 -27.10 -7.64 -11.36
CA LEU A 81 -26.35 -8.31 -12.42
C LEU A 81 -27.27 -8.90 -13.49
N PRO A 82 -26.81 -8.99 -14.76
CA PRO A 82 -27.44 -9.84 -15.77
C PRO A 82 -27.54 -11.31 -15.31
N GLU A 83 -28.58 -12.03 -15.72
CA GLU A 83 -28.79 -13.42 -15.30
C GLU A 83 -27.66 -14.37 -15.70
N ASP A 84 -26.97 -14.10 -16.80
CA ASP A 84 -25.79 -14.87 -17.26
C ASP A 84 -24.51 -14.55 -16.48
N GLU A 85 -24.49 -13.46 -15.71
CA GLU A 85 -23.40 -13.10 -14.79
C GLU A 85 -23.70 -13.48 -13.32
N LYS A 86 -24.95 -13.87 -13.02
CA LYS A 86 -25.33 -14.31 -11.67
C LYS A 86 -24.72 -15.67 -11.37
N TYR A 87 -23.77 -15.66 -10.43
CA TYR A 87 -23.15 -16.89 -9.94
C TYR A 87 -24.17 -17.81 -9.28
N SER A 88 -24.24 -19.06 -9.75
CA SER A 88 -25.11 -20.11 -9.24
C SER A 88 -24.36 -21.35 -8.76
N GLY A 89 -23.02 -21.26 -8.69
CA GLY A 89 -22.17 -22.33 -8.18
C GLY A 89 -22.17 -22.43 -6.66
N THR A 90 -21.37 -23.36 -6.15
CA THR A 90 -21.29 -23.67 -4.71
C THR A 90 -20.02 -23.17 -4.03
N ASP A 91 -19.03 -22.70 -4.79
CA ASP A 91 -17.78 -22.23 -4.21
C ASP A 91 -18.02 -20.90 -3.49
N SER A 92 -17.47 -20.81 -2.30
CA SER A 92 -17.42 -19.57 -1.54
C SER A 92 -16.46 -18.56 -2.18
N VAL A 93 -16.60 -17.29 -1.78
CA VAL A 93 -15.65 -16.23 -2.17
C VAL A 93 -14.20 -16.61 -1.84
N GLU A 94 -13.96 -17.23 -0.69
CA GLU A 94 -12.63 -17.68 -0.28
C GLU A 94 -12.07 -18.76 -1.21
N GLU A 95 -12.89 -19.74 -1.60
CA GLU A 95 -12.49 -20.80 -2.53
C GLU A 95 -12.18 -20.23 -3.93
N LEU A 96 -12.99 -19.29 -4.42
CA LEU A 96 -12.76 -18.61 -5.70
C LEU A 96 -11.50 -17.73 -5.67
N LEU A 97 -11.24 -17.00 -4.58
CA LEU A 97 -10.00 -16.26 -4.38
C LEU A 97 -8.79 -17.20 -4.33
N ASN A 98 -8.93 -18.38 -3.72
CA ASN A 98 -7.86 -19.39 -3.71
C ASN A 98 -7.58 -19.99 -5.09
N LYS A 99 -8.61 -20.16 -5.93
CA LYS A 99 -8.44 -20.50 -7.36
C LYS A 99 -7.63 -19.41 -8.09
N MET A 100 -8.00 -18.14 -7.93
CA MET A 100 -7.24 -17.01 -8.50
C MET A 100 -5.78 -17.01 -8.03
N LYS A 101 -5.53 -17.19 -6.73
CA LYS A 101 -4.16 -17.28 -6.18
C LYS A 101 -3.36 -18.44 -6.77
N LYS A 102 -4.04 -19.50 -7.23
CA LYS A 102 -3.40 -20.65 -7.90
C LYS A 102 -3.17 -20.42 -9.39
N GLY A 103 -3.62 -19.31 -9.96
CA GLY A 103 -3.54 -19.00 -11.39
C GLY A 103 -4.73 -19.52 -12.19
N GLU A 104 -5.79 -20.01 -11.53
CA GLU A 104 -6.98 -20.48 -12.22
C GLU A 104 -7.83 -19.29 -12.69
N GLN A 105 -8.31 -19.36 -13.93
CA GLN A 105 -9.19 -18.35 -14.50
C GLN A 105 -10.62 -18.57 -14.00
N LEU A 106 -11.19 -17.55 -13.38
CA LEU A 106 -12.60 -17.54 -13.00
C LEU A 106 -13.47 -17.22 -14.23
N SER A 107 -14.65 -17.84 -14.27
CA SER A 107 -15.71 -17.42 -15.19
C SER A 107 -16.16 -15.99 -14.90
N VAL A 108 -16.87 -15.37 -15.86
CA VAL A 108 -17.46 -14.04 -15.70
C VAL A 108 -18.35 -13.99 -14.45
N SER A 109 -19.17 -15.02 -14.23
CA SER A 109 -20.06 -15.09 -13.07
C SER A 109 -19.32 -15.23 -11.73
N GLU A 110 -18.28 -16.07 -11.68
CA GLU A 110 -17.45 -16.24 -10.47
C GLU A 110 -16.72 -14.93 -10.13
N MET A 111 -16.18 -14.25 -11.14
CA MET A 111 -15.50 -12.97 -10.97
C MET A 111 -16.46 -11.86 -10.50
N ALA A 112 -17.66 -11.77 -11.08
CA ALA A 112 -18.68 -10.82 -10.64
C ALA A 112 -19.07 -11.06 -9.17
N TYR A 113 -19.23 -12.32 -8.78
CA TYR A 113 -19.51 -12.70 -7.40
C TYR A 113 -18.36 -12.31 -6.45
N VAL A 114 -17.11 -12.62 -6.79
CA VAL A 114 -15.94 -12.23 -6.00
C VAL A 114 -15.86 -10.70 -5.85
N LYS A 115 -16.05 -9.93 -6.93
CA LYS A 115 -15.97 -8.45 -6.88
C LYS A 115 -17.02 -7.79 -5.99
N ILE A 116 -18.18 -8.43 -5.82
CA ILE A 116 -19.26 -7.92 -4.97
C ILE A 116 -19.01 -8.28 -3.51
N PHE A 117 -18.60 -9.51 -3.22
CA PHE A 117 -18.61 -10.04 -1.86
C PHE A 117 -17.23 -10.13 -1.18
N ALA A 118 -16.13 -10.08 -1.93
CA ALA A 118 -14.78 -10.08 -1.36
C ALA A 118 -14.46 -8.74 -0.71
N ASN A 119 -13.67 -8.76 0.36
CA ASN A 119 -12.99 -7.55 0.79
C ASN A 119 -11.88 -7.20 -0.22
N LEU A 120 -11.61 -5.90 -0.36
CA LEU A 120 -10.65 -5.38 -1.34
C LEU A 120 -9.25 -5.99 -1.18
N SER A 121 -8.78 -6.14 0.06
CA SER A 121 -7.41 -6.62 0.33
C SER A 121 -7.20 -8.07 -0.13
N ASP A 122 -8.16 -8.96 0.15
CA ASP A 122 -8.08 -10.36 -0.28
C ASP A 122 -8.22 -10.51 -1.80
N TYR A 123 -9.05 -9.68 -2.43
CA TYR A 123 -9.16 -9.60 -3.88
C TYR A 123 -7.85 -9.15 -4.53
N GLU A 124 -7.27 -8.03 -4.09
CA GLU A 124 -6.01 -7.49 -4.62
C GLU A 124 -4.87 -8.50 -4.42
N ARG A 125 -4.81 -9.17 -3.27
CA ARG A 125 -3.85 -10.25 -3.02
C ARG A 125 -4.01 -11.40 -4.02
N ALA A 126 -5.25 -11.82 -4.28
CA ALA A 126 -5.54 -12.89 -5.22
C ALA A 126 -5.20 -12.50 -6.67
N GLU A 127 -5.53 -11.27 -7.08
CA GLU A 127 -5.22 -10.72 -8.39
C GLU A 127 -3.71 -10.62 -8.64
N LYS A 128 -2.94 -10.12 -7.66
CA LYS A 128 -1.46 -10.07 -7.75
C LYS A 128 -0.83 -11.46 -7.81
N SER A 129 -1.34 -12.40 -7.02
CA SER A 129 -0.89 -13.80 -7.05
C SER A 129 -1.17 -14.45 -8.41
N ASN A 130 -2.34 -14.18 -8.99
CA ASN A 130 -2.73 -14.65 -10.32
C ASN A 130 -1.77 -14.09 -11.39
N TYR A 131 -1.53 -12.78 -11.38
CA TYR A 131 -0.59 -12.13 -12.29
C TYR A 131 0.81 -12.73 -12.22
N ILE A 132 1.35 -12.94 -11.01
CA ILE A 132 2.68 -13.55 -10.84
C ILE A 132 2.74 -14.91 -11.54
N LYS A 133 1.71 -15.73 -11.40
CA LYS A 133 1.68 -17.08 -11.96
C LYS A 133 1.50 -17.11 -13.48
N ASN A 134 0.66 -16.24 -14.01
CA ASN A 134 0.18 -16.35 -15.39
C ASN A 134 0.81 -15.35 -16.37
N ASP A 135 1.16 -14.15 -15.91
CA ASP A 135 1.51 -13.03 -16.78
C ASP A 135 2.95 -12.56 -16.61
N PHE A 136 3.51 -12.71 -15.40
CA PHE A 136 4.80 -12.11 -15.07
C PHE A 136 5.97 -12.65 -15.91
N TYR A 137 6.06 -13.97 -16.11
CA TYR A 137 7.14 -14.53 -16.94
C TYR A 137 6.99 -14.14 -18.42
N ALA A 138 5.77 -14.13 -18.96
CA ALA A 138 5.52 -13.72 -20.34
C ALA A 138 5.98 -12.27 -20.58
N GLU A 139 5.82 -11.39 -19.59
CA GLU A 139 6.31 -10.02 -19.66
C GLU A 139 7.85 -9.93 -19.59
N ILE A 140 8.49 -10.76 -18.75
CA ILE A 140 9.96 -10.91 -18.75
C ILE A 140 10.47 -11.38 -20.13
N GLU A 141 9.84 -12.40 -20.71
CA GLU A 141 10.17 -12.92 -22.04
C GLU A 141 10.01 -11.83 -23.11
N ARG A 142 8.93 -11.06 -23.07
CA ARG A 142 8.68 -9.97 -24.01
C ARG A 142 9.83 -8.95 -23.98
N ILE A 143 10.21 -8.46 -22.80
CA ILE A 143 11.27 -7.46 -22.66
C ILE A 143 12.65 -8.06 -23.01
N ALA A 144 12.90 -9.31 -22.63
CA ALA A 144 14.14 -10.00 -22.97
C ALA A 144 14.31 -10.12 -24.49
N ASN A 145 13.26 -10.52 -25.21
CA ASN A 145 13.25 -10.60 -26.67
C ASN A 145 13.47 -9.23 -27.32
N GLU A 146 12.85 -8.17 -26.80
CA GLU A 146 13.05 -6.79 -27.29
C GLU A 146 14.49 -6.30 -27.12
N LYS A 147 15.17 -6.72 -26.04
CA LYS A 147 16.56 -6.38 -25.74
C LYS A 147 17.58 -7.38 -26.33
N GLY A 148 17.13 -8.48 -26.95
CA GLY A 148 17.99 -9.54 -27.47
C GLY A 148 18.73 -10.31 -26.38
N ILE A 149 18.14 -10.43 -25.19
CA ILE A 149 18.68 -11.16 -24.04
C ILE A 149 18.13 -12.59 -24.06
N GLU A 150 19.01 -13.58 -24.01
CA GLU A 150 18.62 -14.99 -23.99
C GLU A 150 18.29 -15.42 -22.56
N LEU A 151 17.04 -15.84 -22.33
CA LEU A 151 16.62 -16.36 -21.03
C LEU A 151 17.03 -17.83 -20.87
N PRO A 152 17.31 -18.29 -19.63
CA PRO A 152 17.69 -19.67 -19.37
C PRO A 152 16.56 -20.65 -19.73
N ASP A 153 16.92 -21.79 -20.30
CA ASP A 153 16.04 -22.94 -20.56
C ASP A 153 15.91 -23.88 -19.36
N THR A 154 16.74 -23.70 -18.34
CA THR A 154 16.72 -24.44 -17.07
C THR A 154 16.11 -23.60 -15.96
N SER A 155 15.71 -24.25 -14.85
CA SER A 155 15.14 -23.54 -13.70
C SER A 155 16.13 -22.54 -13.11
N TRP A 156 15.64 -21.35 -12.80
CA TRP A 156 16.43 -20.24 -12.25
C TRP A 156 15.62 -19.43 -11.24
N LYS A 157 16.28 -18.56 -10.50
CA LYS A 157 15.68 -17.77 -9.43
C LYS A 157 16.10 -16.31 -9.52
N ILE A 158 15.12 -15.43 -9.35
CA ILE A 158 15.33 -14.00 -9.12
C ILE A 158 15.12 -13.74 -7.63
N GLU A 159 16.06 -13.05 -7.00
CA GLU A 159 15.90 -12.52 -5.65
C GLU A 159 16.03 -11.00 -5.68
N ILE A 160 15.17 -10.31 -4.96
CA ILE A 160 15.31 -8.89 -4.64
C ILE A 160 15.41 -8.76 -3.12
N ASP A 161 16.46 -8.10 -2.65
CA ASP A 161 16.63 -7.79 -1.23
C ASP A 161 15.97 -6.46 -0.85
N VAL A 162 15.97 -6.15 0.45
CA VAL A 162 15.41 -4.89 0.97
C VAL A 162 16.11 -3.63 0.45
N SER A 163 17.30 -3.75 -0.16
CA SER A 163 17.98 -2.62 -0.82
C SER A 163 17.56 -2.42 -2.27
N GLY A 164 16.70 -3.29 -2.80
CA GLY A 164 16.32 -3.32 -4.21
C GLY A 164 17.37 -3.96 -5.12
N THR A 165 18.39 -4.61 -4.55
CA THR A 165 19.41 -5.28 -5.35
C THR A 165 18.89 -6.61 -5.87
N ILE A 166 18.93 -6.77 -7.20
CA ILE A 166 18.56 -8.02 -7.87
C ILE A 166 19.74 -9.01 -7.89
N THR A 167 19.46 -10.26 -7.56
CA THR A 167 20.37 -11.40 -7.72
C THR A 167 19.73 -12.47 -8.60
N ILE A 168 20.49 -12.96 -9.58
CA ILE A 168 20.07 -14.05 -10.48
C ILE A 168 20.85 -15.31 -10.12
N ASN A 169 20.12 -16.38 -9.79
CA ASN A 169 20.68 -17.68 -9.44
C ASN A 169 20.21 -18.74 -10.44
N GLY A 170 21.10 -19.68 -10.80
CA GLY A 170 20.83 -20.73 -11.79
C GLY A 170 22.12 -21.16 -12.49
N ASP A 171 22.03 -22.20 -13.31
CA ASP A 171 23.13 -22.65 -14.18
C ASP A 171 23.21 -21.73 -15.41
N ILE A 172 23.73 -20.52 -15.18
CA ILE A 172 23.75 -19.40 -16.14
C ILE A 172 25.15 -18.79 -16.11
N THR A 173 25.67 -18.37 -17.27
CA THR A 173 26.96 -17.66 -17.34
C THR A 173 26.88 -16.31 -16.62
N GLU A 174 28.00 -15.84 -16.05
CA GLU A 174 28.01 -14.55 -15.34
C GLU A 174 27.67 -13.36 -16.26
N GLU A 175 28.05 -13.43 -17.54
CA GLU A 175 27.68 -12.41 -18.54
C GLU A 175 26.16 -12.35 -18.73
N ASN A 176 25.51 -13.50 -18.91
CA ASN A 176 24.07 -13.54 -19.12
C ASN A 176 23.30 -13.21 -17.81
N LYS A 177 23.81 -13.62 -16.65
CA LYS A 177 23.26 -13.20 -15.35
C LYS A 177 23.24 -11.69 -15.21
N GLU A 178 24.32 -11.01 -15.59
CA GLU A 178 24.40 -9.55 -15.49
C GLU A 178 23.45 -8.85 -16.49
N GLN A 179 23.30 -9.38 -17.71
CA GLN A 179 22.31 -8.88 -18.67
C GLN A 179 20.87 -9.00 -18.15
N ILE A 180 20.51 -10.20 -17.66
CA ILE A 180 19.19 -10.46 -17.07
C ILE A 180 18.97 -9.59 -15.84
N LYS A 181 19.95 -9.53 -14.92
CA LYS A 181 19.88 -8.69 -13.71
C LYS A 181 19.60 -7.24 -14.04
N ASN A 182 20.33 -6.64 -14.99
CA ASN A 182 20.15 -5.25 -15.38
C ASN A 182 18.78 -5.01 -16.02
N MET A 183 18.33 -5.92 -16.90
CA MET A 183 16.98 -5.86 -17.45
C MET A 183 15.91 -5.93 -16.34
N ILE A 184 16.02 -6.86 -15.40
CA ILE A 184 15.06 -6.99 -14.31
C ILE A 184 15.06 -5.76 -13.42
N SER A 185 16.25 -5.25 -13.07
CA SER A 185 16.41 -4.07 -12.21
C SER A 185 15.78 -2.82 -12.85
N GLU A 186 15.95 -2.64 -14.16
CA GLU A 186 15.41 -1.49 -14.89
C GLU A 186 13.89 -1.53 -15.10
N ASN A 187 13.30 -2.72 -15.25
CA ASN A 187 11.92 -2.86 -15.74
C ASN A 187 10.95 -3.38 -14.67
N PHE A 188 11.44 -4.09 -13.65
CA PHE A 188 10.58 -4.88 -12.77
C PHE A 188 10.86 -4.75 -11.28
N ALA A 189 11.99 -4.18 -10.83
CA ALA A 189 12.38 -4.21 -9.40
C ALA A 189 11.28 -3.71 -8.44
N ASP A 190 10.76 -2.49 -8.65
CA ASP A 190 9.71 -1.91 -7.79
C ASP A 190 8.41 -2.72 -7.86
N ASP A 191 8.03 -3.16 -9.06
CA ASP A 191 6.81 -3.92 -9.29
C ASP A 191 6.87 -5.32 -8.65
N MET A 192 8.01 -5.99 -8.76
CA MET A 192 8.30 -7.26 -8.10
C MET A 192 8.27 -7.12 -6.59
N TRP A 193 8.88 -6.07 -6.04
CA TRP A 193 8.85 -5.84 -4.60
C TRP A 193 7.40 -5.66 -4.11
N GLU A 194 6.66 -4.76 -4.76
CA GLU A 194 5.28 -4.44 -4.39
C GLU A 194 4.37 -5.68 -4.46
N LYS A 195 4.44 -6.44 -5.55
CA LYS A 195 3.61 -7.64 -5.72
C LYS A 195 4.00 -8.73 -4.72
N TYR A 196 5.28 -8.92 -4.44
CA TYR A 196 5.71 -9.90 -3.46
C TYR A 196 5.22 -9.53 -2.07
N ILE A 197 5.47 -8.31 -1.60
CA ILE A 197 5.21 -7.92 -0.21
C ILE A 197 3.71 -7.96 0.13
N GLN A 198 2.84 -7.77 -0.86
CA GLN A 198 1.38 -7.84 -0.70
C GLN A 198 0.81 -9.26 -0.76
N THR A 199 1.52 -10.18 -1.41
CA THR A 199 1.13 -11.59 -1.53
C THR A 199 1.78 -12.49 -0.50
N ALA A 200 2.89 -12.03 0.10
CA ALA A 200 3.62 -12.74 1.14
C ALA A 200 2.77 -12.95 2.40
N ASP A 201 2.89 -14.15 2.96
CA ASP A 201 2.30 -14.50 4.25
C ASP A 201 3.26 -14.08 5.37
N ILE A 202 3.31 -12.77 5.64
CA ILE A 202 4.15 -12.15 6.67
C ILE A 202 3.29 -11.36 7.65
N SER A 203 3.81 -11.17 8.86
CA SER A 203 3.09 -10.39 9.87
C SER A 203 3.02 -8.90 9.47
N ASN A 204 2.02 -8.19 9.99
CA ASN A 204 1.91 -6.73 9.77
C ASN A 204 3.16 -5.98 10.25
N THR A 205 3.82 -6.45 11.31
CA THR A 205 5.04 -5.82 11.82
C THR A 205 6.20 -6.04 10.85
N GLN A 206 6.36 -7.26 10.34
CA GLN A 206 7.37 -7.57 9.33
C GLN A 206 7.14 -6.78 8.04
N TYR A 207 5.91 -6.79 7.53
CA TYR A 207 5.51 -5.99 6.37
C TYR A 207 5.94 -4.54 6.54
N ARG A 208 5.60 -3.92 7.67
CA ARG A 208 5.90 -2.51 7.93
C ARG A 208 7.40 -2.24 7.97
N LEU A 209 8.18 -3.04 8.69
CA LEU A 209 9.62 -2.82 8.84
C LEU A 209 10.37 -3.03 7.52
N VAL A 210 10.11 -4.15 6.85
CA VAL A 210 10.78 -4.52 5.60
C VAL A 210 10.39 -3.54 4.49
N ASN A 211 9.11 -3.20 4.36
CA ASN A 211 8.66 -2.25 3.35
C ASN A 211 9.15 -0.81 3.64
N ALA A 212 9.17 -0.39 4.91
CA ALA A 212 9.74 0.91 5.27
C ALA A 212 11.22 1.02 4.92
N TYR A 213 12.01 -0.05 5.17
CA TYR A 213 13.41 -0.06 4.79
C TYR A 213 13.56 0.06 3.27
N TYR A 214 12.83 -0.76 2.51
CA TYR A 214 12.84 -0.72 1.05
C TYR A 214 12.48 0.68 0.51
N GLU A 215 11.40 1.28 1.00
CA GLU A 215 10.97 2.61 0.55
C GLU A 215 11.98 3.70 0.87
N VAL A 216 12.57 3.70 2.07
CA VAL A 216 13.57 4.68 2.47
C VAL A 216 14.84 4.51 1.63
N GLU A 217 15.32 3.28 1.46
CA GLU A 217 16.51 2.98 0.68
C GLU A 217 16.33 3.38 -0.80
N GLN A 218 15.22 2.97 -1.43
CA GLN A 218 14.90 3.37 -2.80
C GLN A 218 14.76 4.89 -2.96
N PHE A 219 14.13 5.55 -2.00
CA PHE A 219 14.00 7.00 -2.01
C PHE A 219 15.37 7.69 -1.98
N ILE A 220 16.27 7.27 -1.08
CA ILE A 220 17.61 7.87 -0.93
C ILE A 220 18.46 7.57 -2.17
N GLN A 221 18.48 6.32 -2.64
CA GLN A 221 19.27 5.94 -3.80
C GLN A 221 18.84 6.73 -5.04
N LYS A 222 17.53 6.85 -5.30
CA LYS A 222 17.00 7.64 -6.42
C LYS A 222 17.29 9.14 -6.25
N ALA A 223 17.15 9.69 -5.05
CA ALA A 223 17.39 11.11 -4.78
C ALA A 223 18.88 11.51 -4.83
N THR A 224 19.79 10.55 -4.64
CA THR A 224 21.23 10.79 -4.52
C THR A 224 22.07 10.11 -5.59
N ASN A 225 21.44 9.49 -6.59
CA ASN A 225 22.10 8.67 -7.61
C ASN A 225 23.01 7.59 -6.98
N GLY A 226 22.51 6.92 -5.93
CA GLY A 226 23.19 5.82 -5.24
C GLY A 226 24.41 6.24 -4.40
N GLN A 227 24.61 7.53 -4.13
CA GLN A 227 25.74 7.99 -3.32
C GLN A 227 25.54 7.81 -1.82
N TYR A 228 24.29 7.64 -1.38
CA TYR A 228 23.91 7.48 0.02
C TYR A 228 22.95 6.31 0.16
N SER A 229 22.87 5.79 1.39
CA SER A 229 22.03 4.68 1.82
C SER A 229 21.39 5.01 3.19
N PHE A 230 20.57 4.10 3.70
CA PHE A 230 20.02 4.19 5.05
C PHE A 230 21.11 4.28 6.12
N ASP A 231 22.25 3.59 5.94
CA ASP A 231 23.33 3.58 6.93
C ASP A 231 24.05 4.92 7.06
N ASP A 232 23.91 5.81 6.08
CA ASP A 232 24.44 7.17 6.16
C ASP A 232 23.54 8.11 6.99
N ILE A 233 22.30 7.70 7.29
CA ILE A 233 21.37 8.52 8.07
C ILE A 233 21.68 8.42 9.56
N ASN A 234 21.68 9.59 10.22
CA ASN A 234 21.66 9.67 11.67
C ASN A 234 20.48 10.52 12.15
N VAL A 235 19.83 10.08 13.22
CA VAL A 235 18.80 10.85 13.94
C VAL A 235 19.36 11.24 15.30
N ASP A 236 19.44 12.53 15.59
CA ASP A 236 19.93 13.02 16.88
C ASP A 236 18.86 12.94 17.99
N ASP A 237 19.25 13.25 19.24
CA ASP A 237 18.36 13.21 20.41
C ASP A 237 17.14 14.16 20.30
N ASN A 238 17.18 15.13 19.38
CA ASN A 238 16.07 16.06 19.10
C ASN A 238 15.21 15.58 17.92
N GLY A 239 15.44 14.38 17.40
CA GLY A 239 14.74 13.84 16.24
C GLY A 239 15.22 14.43 14.91
N LYS A 240 16.34 15.14 14.86
CA LYS A 240 16.80 15.76 13.62
C LYS A 240 17.55 14.75 12.74
N ILE A 241 17.12 14.65 11.49
CA ILE A 241 17.74 13.80 10.46
C ILE A 241 18.98 14.50 9.88
N THR A 242 20.11 13.79 9.87
CA THR A 242 21.42 14.24 9.37
C THR A 242 22.11 13.12 8.57
N GLY A 243 23.27 13.42 7.97
CA GLY A 243 24.11 12.46 7.24
C GLY A 243 23.81 12.37 5.73
N LEU A 244 22.67 12.88 5.30
CA LEU A 244 22.31 13.05 3.88
C LEU A 244 22.75 14.43 3.35
N PRO A 245 22.71 14.67 2.02
CA PRO A 245 22.97 15.99 1.45
C PRO A 245 22.14 17.10 2.12
N GLU A 246 22.74 18.28 2.33
CA GLU A 246 22.16 19.36 3.14
C GLU A 246 20.72 19.73 2.73
N LYS A 247 20.45 19.79 1.41
CA LYS A 247 19.12 20.07 0.88
C LYS A 247 18.10 19.02 1.28
N MET A 248 18.49 17.74 1.28
CA MET A 248 17.62 16.63 1.66
C MET A 248 17.35 16.66 3.15
N CYS A 249 18.39 16.84 3.98
CA CYS A 249 18.21 17.03 5.43
C CYS A 249 17.25 18.19 5.73
N LYS A 250 17.35 19.32 5.02
CA LYS A 250 16.42 20.45 5.20
C LYS A 250 14.97 20.09 4.92
N ILE A 251 14.70 19.36 3.83
CA ILE A 251 13.34 18.96 3.45
C ILE A 251 12.79 17.94 4.44
N MET A 252 13.58 16.92 4.81
CA MET A 252 13.17 15.88 5.75
C MET A 252 12.81 16.48 7.13
N ASN A 253 13.57 17.47 7.60
CA ASN A 253 13.31 18.13 8.88
C ASN A 253 12.26 19.25 8.80
N SER A 254 11.66 19.52 7.63
CA SER A 254 10.67 20.60 7.49
C SER A 254 9.30 20.19 8.03
N GLN A 255 8.60 21.14 8.67
CA GLN A 255 7.19 21.00 9.04
C GLN A 255 6.22 21.33 7.89
N GLU A 256 6.73 21.91 6.80
CA GLU A 256 5.96 22.22 5.58
C GLU A 256 6.21 21.18 4.48
N ALA A 257 6.68 19.99 4.85
CA ALA A 257 6.96 18.93 3.90
C ALA A 257 5.64 18.37 3.32
N ASN A 258 5.69 17.85 2.10
CA ASN A 258 4.53 17.14 1.55
C ASN A 258 4.39 15.75 2.20
N ALA A 259 3.22 15.13 2.03
CA ALA A 259 2.88 13.84 2.64
C ALA A 259 3.92 12.74 2.37
N LYS A 260 4.60 12.73 1.21
CA LYS A 260 5.61 11.70 0.92
C LYS A 260 6.86 11.86 1.77
N TYR A 261 7.33 13.09 1.99
CA TYR A 261 8.49 13.32 2.85
C TYR A 261 8.16 13.06 4.32
N GLU A 262 6.92 13.30 4.75
CA GLU A 262 6.46 12.94 6.09
C GLU A 262 6.47 11.42 6.29
N GLU A 263 5.95 10.66 5.33
CA GLU A 263 5.97 9.19 5.34
C GLU A 263 7.40 8.64 5.40
N ILE A 264 8.32 9.12 4.55
CA ILE A 264 9.73 8.69 4.57
C ILE A 264 10.38 9.05 5.91
N ARG A 265 10.06 10.21 6.50
CA ARG A 265 10.58 10.61 7.81
C ARG A 265 10.09 9.67 8.92
N ASP A 266 8.80 9.35 8.92
CA ASP A 266 8.21 8.45 9.91
C ASP A 266 8.81 7.04 9.78
N ASN A 267 9.05 6.58 8.55
CA ASN A 267 9.77 5.33 8.28
C ASN A 267 11.22 5.37 8.81
N ILE A 268 11.95 6.47 8.62
CA ILE A 268 13.32 6.62 9.17
C ILE A 268 13.32 6.55 10.70
N TYR A 269 12.37 7.22 11.37
CA TYR A 269 12.27 7.15 12.83
C TYR A 269 11.96 5.75 13.31
N MET A 270 10.99 5.08 12.68
CA MET A 270 10.63 3.70 13.01
C MET A 270 11.83 2.76 12.86
N LEU A 271 12.56 2.86 11.75
CA LEU A 271 13.73 2.01 11.48
C LEU A 271 14.90 2.33 12.41
N THR A 272 15.10 3.60 12.77
CA THR A 272 16.14 4.03 13.71
C THR A 272 15.86 3.50 15.11
N ASP A 273 14.63 3.61 15.59
CA ASP A 273 14.18 3.03 16.86
C ASP A 273 14.40 1.51 16.87
N TYR A 274 14.01 0.82 15.79
CA TYR A 274 14.23 -0.62 15.64
C TYR A 274 15.72 -0.99 15.65
N LYS A 275 16.55 -0.30 14.85
CA LYS A 275 18.01 -0.49 14.77
C LYS A 275 18.67 -0.35 16.14
N ASN A 276 18.28 0.67 16.90
CA ASN A 276 18.84 0.93 18.24
C ASN A 276 18.49 -0.16 19.26
N GLN A 277 17.33 -0.81 19.10
CA GLN A 277 16.86 -1.81 20.06
C GLN A 277 17.26 -3.24 19.68
N TYR A 278 17.27 -3.56 18.39
CA TYR A 278 17.37 -4.95 17.91
C TYR A 278 18.42 -5.18 16.82
N GLY A 279 19.02 -4.12 16.27
CA GLY A 279 19.82 -4.22 15.04
C GLY A 279 18.97 -4.25 13.77
N LEU A 280 19.60 -4.49 12.62
CA LEU A 280 18.94 -4.54 11.30
C LEU A 280 19.13 -5.88 10.58
N GLU A 281 19.85 -6.82 11.19
CA GLU A 281 20.26 -8.07 10.56
C GLU A 281 19.06 -8.86 10.02
N ASP A 282 17.96 -8.91 10.78
CA ASP A 282 16.76 -9.63 10.35
C ASP A 282 16.05 -8.93 9.18
N ILE A 283 16.07 -7.59 9.12
CA ILE A 283 15.49 -6.82 8.00
C ILE A 283 16.35 -7.04 6.76
N LEU A 284 17.67 -6.89 6.88
CA LEU A 284 18.63 -7.04 5.78
C LEU A 284 18.69 -8.48 5.23
N ALA A 285 18.36 -9.48 6.05
CA ALA A 285 18.28 -10.87 5.61
C ALA A 285 17.04 -11.19 4.77
N PHE A 286 16.02 -10.32 4.76
CA PHE A 286 14.81 -10.55 4.00
C PHE A 286 15.05 -10.44 2.50
N LYS A 287 14.55 -11.43 1.77
CA LYS A 287 14.58 -11.45 0.30
C LYS A 287 13.24 -11.92 -0.25
N ALA A 288 12.75 -11.20 -1.25
CA ALA A 288 11.65 -11.64 -2.07
C ALA A 288 12.19 -12.52 -3.22
N GLY A 289 11.80 -13.80 -3.21
CA GLY A 289 12.28 -14.78 -4.17
C GLY A 289 11.21 -15.17 -5.20
N TYR A 290 11.62 -15.29 -6.45
CA TYR A 290 10.82 -15.78 -7.57
C TYR A 290 11.55 -16.93 -8.24
N ASN A 291 11.01 -18.14 -8.12
CA ASN A 291 11.49 -19.31 -8.84
C ASN A 291 10.79 -19.40 -10.19
N ILE A 292 11.59 -19.66 -11.23
CA ILE A 292 11.13 -19.81 -12.59
C ILE A 292 11.52 -21.22 -13.05
N SER A 293 10.53 -22.00 -13.47
CA SER A 293 10.73 -23.34 -14.03
C SER A 293 9.65 -23.62 -15.06
N ASP A 294 10.02 -24.13 -16.23
CA ASP A 294 9.07 -24.45 -17.31
C ASP A 294 8.11 -23.29 -17.63
N SER A 295 8.62 -22.06 -17.65
CA SER A 295 7.86 -20.80 -17.83
C SER A 295 6.83 -20.49 -16.74
N GLU A 296 6.76 -21.28 -15.66
CA GLU A 296 5.94 -21.01 -14.49
C GLU A 296 6.73 -20.25 -13.43
N VAL A 297 6.06 -19.30 -12.76
CA VAL A 297 6.63 -18.55 -11.65
C VAL A 297 5.98 -18.96 -10.33
N SER A 298 6.81 -19.16 -9.32
CA SER A 298 6.37 -19.28 -7.92
C SER A 298 7.15 -18.35 -7.02
N THR A 299 6.48 -17.77 -6.03
CA THR A 299 7.15 -16.99 -4.98
C THR A 299 7.73 -17.92 -3.92
N VAL A 300 8.90 -17.55 -3.40
CA VAL A 300 9.56 -18.26 -2.30
C VAL A 300 9.81 -17.29 -1.16
N GLY A 301 9.17 -17.58 -0.03
CA GLY A 301 9.44 -16.96 1.27
C GLY A 301 10.88 -17.18 1.70
N THR A 302 11.69 -16.13 1.79
CA THR A 302 12.91 -16.16 2.61
C THR A 302 12.53 -15.61 3.98
N SER A 303 12.30 -16.49 4.96
CA SER A 303 12.04 -16.08 6.33
C SER A 303 13.31 -15.45 6.91
N GLY A 304 13.33 -14.12 7.06
CA GLY A 304 14.11 -13.50 8.13
C GLY A 304 13.65 -14.08 9.48
N ASN A 305 14.43 -14.01 10.56
CA ASN A 305 14.00 -14.61 11.84
C ASN A 305 12.69 -13.95 12.33
N ASN A 306 11.56 -14.61 12.09
CA ASN A 306 10.22 -14.08 12.36
C ASN A 306 10.03 -13.69 13.83
N SER A 307 10.73 -14.34 14.76
CA SER A 307 10.52 -14.16 16.20
C SER A 307 10.97 -12.80 16.76
N VAL A 308 11.96 -12.12 16.16
CA VAL A 308 12.47 -10.85 16.69
C VAL A 308 11.60 -9.69 16.20
N MET A 309 11.26 -9.67 14.91
CA MET A 309 10.40 -8.66 14.32
C MET A 309 8.99 -8.66 14.94
N ASP A 310 8.41 -9.83 15.22
CA ASP A 310 7.06 -9.92 15.80
C ASP A 310 7.01 -9.43 17.26
N ASN A 311 8.14 -9.42 17.96
CA ASN A 311 8.26 -8.90 19.33
C ASN A 311 8.49 -7.39 19.42
N ALA A 312 8.72 -6.71 18.29
CA ALA A 312 8.80 -5.26 18.22
C ALA A 312 7.39 -4.63 18.32
N GLY A 313 6.83 -4.66 19.54
CA GLY A 313 5.54 -4.04 19.85
C GLY A 313 5.51 -2.54 19.57
N TYR A 314 4.31 -2.03 19.29
CA TYR A 314 4.01 -0.63 18.96
C TYR A 314 4.70 0.41 19.88
N TYR A 315 5.33 1.41 19.23
CA TYR A 315 5.71 2.74 19.73
C TYR A 315 5.74 2.93 21.25
N LYS A 316 6.90 2.75 21.88
CA LYS A 316 7.08 3.15 23.29
C LYS A 316 7.53 4.59 23.49
N ASN A 317 8.13 5.26 22.49
CA ASN A 317 8.89 6.49 22.74
C ASN A 317 8.71 7.62 21.70
N MET A 318 7.53 7.84 21.13
CA MET A 318 7.27 9.17 20.55
C MET A 318 7.11 10.17 21.68
N LYS A 319 8.21 10.85 22.06
CA LYS A 319 8.07 12.16 22.71
C LYS A 319 7.33 13.05 21.73
N THR A 320 6.11 13.44 22.09
CA THR A 320 5.40 14.52 21.42
C THR A 320 6.30 15.75 21.42
N ILE A 321 6.87 16.09 20.28
CA ILE A 321 7.53 17.38 20.09
C ILE A 321 6.38 18.38 19.98
N ILE A 322 6.13 19.10 21.07
CA ILE A 322 5.30 20.32 21.12
C ILE A 322 6.20 21.49 20.73
#